data_AF-A0A366GUS0-F1
#
_entry.id   AF-A0A366GUS0-F1
#
_cell.length_a   1.000
_cell.length_b   1.000
_cell.length_c   1.000
_cell.angle_alpha   90.00
_cell.angle_beta   90.00
_cell.angle_gamma   90.00
#
_symmetry.space_group_name_H-M   'P 1'
#
loop_
_entity.id
_entity.type
_entity.pdbx_description
1 polymer ?
#
loop_
_entity_poly.entity_id
_entity_poly.type
_entity_poly.pdbx_seq_one_letter_code
_entity_poly.pdbx_strand_id
1 'polypeptide(L)'
;MLDKEALVESYRGQLQVVLESKVEEFQLFGYDRVTDNDIWKFLKAKKWKKIDSDVRLYELVNDVLRVSTNEYMNYLTVEAYQAPLWSFDEYENK
;
A
#
# COMPACT_ATOMS: atom_id res chain seq x y z
N MET A 1 11.95 22.11 -2.32
CA MET A 1 11.80 20.67 -2.03
C MET A 1 11.05 20.06 -3.19
N LEU A 2 11.75 19.62 -4.23
CA LEU A 2 11.14 18.92 -5.37
C LEU A 2 10.88 17.47 -4.94
N ASP A 3 9.72 17.35 -4.29
CA ASP A 3 8.70 16.32 -4.43
C ASP A 3 9.14 14.85 -4.50
N LYS A 4 9.54 14.32 -3.34
CA LYS A 4 9.76 12.89 -3.10
C LYS A 4 8.52 12.04 -3.39
N GLU A 5 7.34 12.61 -3.17
CA GLU A 5 6.07 11.94 -3.50
C GLU A 5 5.89 11.83 -5.01
N ALA A 6 6.16 12.90 -5.76
CA ALA A 6 6.15 12.84 -7.23
C ALA A 6 7.17 11.83 -7.79
N LEU A 7 8.35 11.69 -7.17
CA LEU A 7 9.31 10.67 -7.59
C LEU A 7 8.76 9.26 -7.41
N VAL A 8 8.21 8.93 -6.25
CA VAL A 8 7.59 7.61 -6.00
C VAL A 8 6.40 7.38 -6.94
N GLU A 9 5.57 8.41 -7.15
CA GLU A 9 4.41 8.32 -8.04
C GLU A 9 4.85 8.10 -9.50
N SER A 10 5.98 8.67 -9.93
CA SER A 10 6.54 8.42 -11.27
C SER A 10 6.92 6.95 -11.51
N TYR A 11 7.22 6.21 -10.45
CA TYR A 11 7.50 4.77 -10.52
C TYR A 11 6.24 3.89 -10.49
N ARG A 12 5.04 4.44 -10.26
CA ARG A 12 3.82 3.63 -10.08
C ARG A 12 3.59 2.66 -11.24
N GLY A 13 3.72 3.14 -12.48
CA GLY A 13 3.55 2.29 -13.67
C GLY A 13 4.57 1.15 -13.76
N GLN A 14 5.81 1.37 -13.31
CA GLN A 14 6.87 0.35 -13.30
C GLN A 14 6.69 -0.67 -12.17
N LEU A 15 6.04 -0.26 -11.07
CA LEU A 15 5.75 -1.12 -9.93
C LEU A 15 4.48 -1.97 -10.11
N GLN A 16 3.68 -1.69 -11.14
CA GLN A 16 2.39 -2.33 -11.35
C GLN A 16 2.45 -3.87 -11.30
N VAL A 17 3.39 -4.47 -12.02
CA VAL A 17 3.55 -5.94 -12.07
C VAL A 17 3.85 -6.54 -10.69
N VAL A 18 4.63 -5.83 -9.88
CA VAL A 18 5.00 -6.28 -8.52
C VAL A 18 3.84 -6.08 -7.55
N LEU A 19 3.08 -4.99 -7.70
CA LEU A 19 1.87 -4.74 -6.92
C LEU A 19 0.79 -5.78 -7.21
N GLU A 20 0.55 -6.13 -8.48
CA GLU A 20 -0.39 -7.17 -8.89
C GLU A 20 0.01 -8.54 -8.30
N SER A 21 1.29 -8.92 -8.42
CA SER A 21 1.79 -10.16 -7.81
C SER A 21 1.61 -10.18 -6.28
N LYS A 22 1.79 -9.03 -5.61
CA LYS A 22 1.56 -8.91 -4.17
C LYS A 22 0.07 -9.01 -3.80
N VAL A 23 -0.82 -8.48 -4.62
CA VAL A 23 -2.27 -8.63 -4.44
C VAL A 23 -2.66 -10.10 -4.57
N GLU A 24 -2.18 -10.80 -5.60
CA GLU A 24 -2.44 -12.24 -5.79
C GLU A 24 -1.95 -13.06 -4.58
N GLU A 25 -0.79 -12.72 -4.02
CA GLU A 25 -0.29 -13.34 -2.78
C GLU A 25 -1.25 -13.11 -1.60
N PHE A 26 -1.75 -11.88 -1.43
CA PHE A 26 -2.73 -11.57 -0.37
C PHE A 26 -4.04 -12.33 -0.56
N GLN A 27 -4.54 -12.42 -1.80
CA GLN A 27 -5.74 -13.19 -2.13
C GLN A 27 -5.54 -14.68 -1.85
N LEU A 28 -4.35 -15.23 -2.14
CA LEU A 28 -4.02 -16.62 -1.80
C LEU A 28 -4.07 -16.89 -0.30
N PHE A 29 -3.79 -15.88 0.54
CA PHE A 29 -3.92 -15.94 2.00
C PHE A 29 -5.35 -15.65 2.50
N GLY A 30 -6.34 -15.49 1.60
CA GLY A 30 -7.74 -15.26 1.92
C GLY A 30 -8.15 -13.78 2.04
N TYR A 31 -7.31 -12.84 1.61
CA TYR A 31 -7.62 -11.41 1.60
C TYR A 31 -8.18 -10.96 0.25
N ASP A 32 -9.30 -11.54 -0.17
CA ASP A 32 -9.87 -11.40 -1.53
C ASP A 32 -10.18 -9.97 -1.96
N ARG A 33 -10.42 -9.07 -0.99
CA ARG A 33 -10.82 -7.68 -1.23
C ARG A 33 -9.64 -6.71 -1.38
N VAL A 34 -8.42 -7.16 -1.14
CA VAL A 34 -7.24 -6.28 -1.20
C VAL A 34 -6.96 -5.90 -2.64
N THR A 35 -6.74 -4.61 -2.89
CA THR A 35 -6.38 -4.08 -4.21
C THR A 35 -4.96 -3.53 -4.23
N ASP A 36 -4.41 -3.35 -5.44
CA ASP A 36 -3.11 -2.73 -5.65
C ASP A 36 -3.06 -1.30 -5.08
N ASN A 37 -4.18 -0.58 -5.16
CA ASN A 37 -4.36 0.74 -4.57
C ASN A 37 -4.31 0.71 -3.04
N ASP A 38 -4.83 -0.33 -2.39
CA ASP A 38 -4.76 -0.45 -0.94
C ASP A 38 -3.33 -0.73 -0.47
N ILE A 39 -2.61 -1.61 -1.18
CA ILE A 39 -1.18 -1.86 -0.93
C ILE A 39 -0.37 -0.58 -1.18
N TRP A 40 -0.66 0.18 -2.24
CA TRP A 40 -0.03 1.46 -2.53
C TRP A 40 -0.23 2.49 -1.42
N LYS A 41 -1.48 2.66 -0.94
CA LYS A 41 -1.81 3.54 0.18
C LYS A 41 -1.05 3.14 1.44
N PHE A 42 -1.06 1.86 1.77
CA PHE A 42 -0.31 1.31 2.90
C PHE A 42 1.19 1.64 2.80
N LEU A 43 1.83 1.40 1.65
CA LEU A 43 3.25 1.66 1.44
C LEU A 43 3.57 3.15 1.61
N LYS A 44 2.75 4.04 1.03
CA LYS A 44 2.90 5.50 1.21
C LYS A 44 2.79 5.90 2.69
N ALA A 45 1.81 5.36 3.40
CA ALA A 45 1.58 5.70 4.81
C ALA A 45 2.68 5.15 5.75
N LYS A 46 3.17 3.93 5.50
CA LYS A 46 4.01 3.18 6.44
C LYS A 46 5.49 3.13 6.08
N LYS A 47 5.83 2.99 4.79
CA LYS A 47 7.21 2.82 4.33
C LYS A 47 7.78 4.09 3.72
N TRP A 48 6.99 4.83 2.94
CA TRP A 48 7.52 5.94 2.11
C TRP A 48 7.27 7.34 2.66
N LYS A 49 6.73 7.46 3.88
CA LYS A 49 6.47 8.75 4.56
C LYS A 49 7.71 9.65 4.69
N LYS A 50 8.91 9.07 4.74
CA LYS A 50 10.19 9.79 4.86
C LYS A 50 11.24 9.28 3.88
N ILE A 51 10.83 8.93 2.67
CA ILE A 51 11.74 8.37 1.67
C ILE A 51 12.79 9.38 1.23
N ASP A 52 13.95 8.93 0.76
CA ASP A 52 14.98 9.83 0.23
C ASP A 52 14.66 10.26 -1.22
N SER A 53 15.15 11.43 -1.60
CA SER A 53 15.04 12.00 -2.94
C SER A 53 15.85 11.25 -4.00
N ASP A 54 16.75 10.36 -3.61
CA ASP A 54 17.56 9.52 -4.50
C ASP A 54 17.10 8.05 -4.53
N VAL A 55 15.91 7.76 -4.00
CA VAL A 55 15.35 6.41 -3.98
C VAL A 55 15.34 5.77 -5.36
N ARG A 56 15.76 4.51 -5.40
CA ARG A 56 15.86 3.70 -6.61
C ARG A 56 14.65 2.78 -6.71
N LEU A 57 14.25 2.50 -7.96
CA LEU A 57 13.13 1.61 -8.24
C LEU A 57 13.25 0.25 -7.53
N TYR A 58 14.45 -0.34 -7.48
CA TYR A 58 14.65 -1.65 -6.84
C TYR A 58 14.35 -1.62 -5.34
N GLU A 59 14.54 -0.48 -4.67
CA GLU A 59 14.22 -0.31 -3.25
C GLU A 59 12.71 -0.34 -3.04
N LEU A 60 11.96 0.35 -3.90
CA LEU A 60 10.50 0.33 -3.90
C LEU A 60 9.96 -1.07 -4.23
N VAL A 61 10.56 -1.76 -5.21
CA VAL A 61 10.21 -3.17 -5.52
C VAL A 61 10.41 -4.05 -4.30
N ASN A 62 11.55 -3.93 -3.62
CA ASN A 62 11.83 -4.68 -2.41
C ASN A 62 10.85 -4.35 -1.27
N ASP A 63 10.45 -3.09 -1.12
CA ASP A 63 9.43 -2.69 -0.16
C ASP A 63 8.07 -3.34 -0.45
N VAL A 64 7.62 -3.34 -1.70
CA VAL A 64 6.37 -4.01 -2.12
C VAL A 64 6.43 -5.50 -1.78
N LEU A 65 7.51 -6.19 -2.18
CA LEU A 65 7.65 -7.63 -1.98
C LEU A 65 7.73 -8.03 -0.50
N ARG A 66 8.23 -7.15 0.37
CA ARG A 66 8.35 -7.38 1.82
C ARG A 66 7.08 -7.09 2.61
N VAL A 67 6.05 -6.52 1.99
CA VAL A 67 4.76 -6.34 2.66
C VAL A 67 4.23 -7.70 3.10
N SER A 68 3.97 -7.82 4.40
CA SER A 68 3.35 -9.00 5.01
C SER A 68 1.89 -8.72 5.34
N THR A 69 1.06 -9.77 5.30
CA THR A 69 -0.36 -9.70 5.68
C THR A 69 -0.54 -9.17 7.11
N ASN A 70 0.31 -9.61 8.05
CA ASN A 70 0.27 -9.14 9.43
C ASN A 70 0.54 -7.63 9.56
N GLU A 71 1.56 -7.09 8.87
CA GLU A 71 1.85 -5.65 8.91
C GLU A 71 0.71 -4.83 8.31
N TYR A 72 0.15 -5.30 7.20
CA TYR A 72 -0.98 -4.67 6.54
C TYR A 72 -2.24 -4.67 7.42
N MET A 73 -2.58 -5.81 8.04
CA MET A 73 -3.74 -5.89 8.94
C MET A 73 -3.59 -4.98 10.16
N ASN A 74 -2.40 -4.94 10.76
CA ASN A 74 -2.14 -4.02 11.87
C ASN A 74 -2.34 -2.55 11.45
N TYR A 75 -1.94 -2.19 10.23
CA TYR A 75 -2.23 -0.86 9.69
C TYR A 75 -3.74 -0.60 9.57
N LEU A 76 -4.48 -1.50 8.92
CA LEU A 76 -5.93 -1.34 8.76
C LEU A 76 -6.67 -1.23 10.09
N THR A 77 -6.28 -2.03 11.09
CA THR A 77 -6.87 -1.95 12.44
C THR A 77 -6.66 -0.57 13.05
N VAL A 78 -5.45 0.00 12.96
CA VAL A 78 -5.17 1.35 13.48
C VAL A 78 -5.98 2.41 12.74
N GLU A 79 -6.06 2.33 11.41
CA GLU A 79 -6.85 3.27 10.61
C GLU A 79 -8.33 3.20 10.96
N ALA A 80 -8.88 1.99 11.16
CA ALA A 80 -10.28 1.79 11.54
C ALA A 80 -10.61 2.44 12.89
N TYR A 81 -9.69 2.41 13.86
CA TYR A 81 -9.87 3.12 15.14
C TYR A 81 -9.84 4.65 15.00
N GLN A 82 -9.19 5.17 13.96
CA GLN A 82 -9.09 6.60 13.68
C GLN A 82 -10.19 7.08 12.73
N ALA A 83 -10.88 6.15 12.07
CA ALA A 83 -11.85 6.45 11.04
C ALA A 83 -13.17 6.97 11.66
N PRO A 84 -13.78 8.02 11.07
CA PRO A 84 -15.12 8.45 11.46
C PRO A 84 -16.17 7.36 11.20
N LEU A 85 -17.20 7.27 12.06
CA LEU A 85 -18.26 6.25 11.97
C LEU A 85 -18.96 6.19 10.59
N TRP A 86 -19.10 7.32 9.90
CA TRP A 86 -19.74 7.39 8.58
C TRP A 86 -18.91 6.73 7.45
N SER A 87 -17.61 6.48 7.68
CA SER A 87 -16.75 5.85 6.68
C SER A 87 -16.99 4.33 6.55
N PHE A 88 -17.73 3.73 7.50
CA PHE A 88 -18.07 2.31 7.46
C PHE A 88 -19.26 1.99 6.54
N ASP A 89 -20.05 3.00 6.15
CA ASP A 89 -21.22 2.83 5.27
C ASP A 89 -20.83 2.28 3.88
N GLU A 90 -19.58 2.52 3.44
CA GLU A 90 -19.03 2.00 2.18
C GLU A 90 -18.75 0.49 2.23
N TYR A 91 -18.58 -0.09 3.42
CA TYR A 91 -18.31 -1.52 3.61
C TYR A 91 -19.58 -2.37 3.76
N GLU A 92 -20.70 -1.76 4.17
CA GLU A 92 -21.99 -2.45 4.33
C GLU A 92 -22.76 -2.62 3.01
N ASN A 93 -22.44 -1.84 1.97
CA ASN A 93 -23.24 -1.76 0.73
C ASN A 93 -22.65 -2.48 -0.50
N LYS A 94 -21.76 -3.47 -0.33
CA LYS A 94 -21.23 -4.30 -1.44
C LYS A 94 -21.04 -5.77 -1.10
#